data_AF-A0A4R2JQJ8-F1
#
_entry.id   AF-A0A4R2JQJ8-F1
#
_cell.length_a   1.000
_cell.length_b   1.000
_cell.length_c   1.000
_cell.angle_alpha   90.00
_cell.angle_beta   90.00
_cell.angle_gamma   90.00
#
_symmetry.space_group_name_H-M   'P 1'
#
loop_
_entity.id
_entity.type
_entity.pdbx_description
1 polymer ?
#
loop_
_entity_poly.entity_id
_entity_poly.type
_entity_poly.pdbx_seq_one_letter_code
_entity_poly.pdbx_strand_id
1 'polypeptide(L)'
;MNAHELPTWNVMVLNTRESLDTARNAATDARDWIMSDWQPVGSTLTNEAAEARTEILKIVHEIKALVDQGKDALRRAQNGT
;
A
#
# COMPACT_ATOMS: atom_id res chain seq x y z
N MET A 1 22.64 17.66 8.06
CA MET A 1 22.20 18.01 6.69
C MET A 1 22.03 19.53 6.68
N ASN A 2 22.86 20.25 5.93
CA ASN A 2 22.75 21.72 5.87
C ASN A 2 21.45 22.06 5.11
N ALA A 3 20.69 23.04 5.59
CA ALA A 3 19.36 23.40 5.06
C ALA A 3 19.34 23.95 3.61
N HIS A 4 20.46 23.86 2.87
CA HIS A 4 20.68 24.47 1.56
C HIS A 4 21.13 23.50 0.46
N GLU A 5 21.31 22.21 0.74
CA GLU A 5 21.65 21.22 -0.28
C GLU A 5 20.39 20.49 -0.76
N LEU A 6 20.14 20.54 -2.07
CA LEU A 6 19.06 19.76 -2.70
C LEU A 6 19.37 18.26 -2.59
N PRO A 7 18.35 17.40 -2.40
CA PRO A 7 18.57 15.96 -2.32
C PRO A 7 19.14 15.44 -3.65
N THR A 8 20.13 14.54 -3.55
CA THR A 8 20.64 13.84 -4.73
C THR A 8 19.59 12.89 -5.31
N TRP A 9 19.77 12.47 -6.56
CA TRP A 9 18.92 11.45 -7.18
C TRP A 9 18.78 10.19 -6.31
N ASN A 10 19.89 9.70 -5.76
CA ASN A 10 19.89 8.51 -4.90
C ASN A 10 19.05 8.72 -3.63
N VAL A 11 19.13 9.91 -3.03
CA VAL A 11 18.31 10.27 -1.86
C VAL A 11 16.83 10.34 -2.24
N MET A 12 16.49 10.94 -3.37
CA MET A 12 15.10 11.00 -3.84
C MET A 12 14.53 9.59 -4.11
N VAL A 13 15.29 8.72 -4.78
CA VAL A 13 14.85 7.35 -5.07
C VAL A 13 14.68 6.52 -3.80
N LEU A 14 15.62 6.61 -2.86
CA LEU A 14 15.52 5.90 -1.58
C LEU A 14 14.25 6.31 -0.82
N ASN A 15 14.06 7.61 -0.60
CA ASN A 15 12.88 8.13 0.11
C ASN A 15 11.57 7.77 -0.60
N THR A 16 11.55 7.79 -1.94
CA THR A 16 10.37 7.40 -2.72
C THR A 16 10.07 5.91 -2.51
N ARG A 17 11.09 5.04 -2.56
CA ARG A 17 10.92 3.61 -2.32
C ARG A 17 10.42 3.32 -0.91
N GLU A 18 10.98 3.96 0.11
CA GLU A 18 10.55 3.83 1.50
C GLU A 18 9.08 4.26 1.70
N SER A 19 8.68 5.35 1.04
CA SER A 19 7.30 5.82 1.06
C SER A 19 6.34 4.82 0.40
N LEU A 20 6.75 4.20 -0.72
CA LEU A 20 5.97 3.15 -1.38
C LEU A 20 5.90 1.88 -0.53
N ASP A 21 6.97 1.49 0.15
CA ASP A 21 6.95 0.35 1.08
C ASP A 21 5.99 0.62 2.26
N THR A 22 5.98 1.86 2.78
CA THR A 22 5.04 2.28 3.82
C THR A 22 3.59 2.18 3.34
N ALA A 23 3.29 2.70 2.14
CA ALA A 23 1.95 2.59 1.55
C ALA A 23 1.54 1.13 1.34
N ARG A 24 2.48 0.26 0.93
CA ARG A 24 2.24 -1.17 0.72
C ARG A 24 1.89 -1.92 2.00
N ASN A 25 2.51 -1.54 3.11
CA ASN A 25 2.24 -2.09 4.43
C ASN A 25 0.89 -1.59 4.96
N ALA A 26 0.60 -0.29 4.86
CA ALA A 26 -0.69 0.26 5.26
C ALA A 26 -1.87 -0.38 4.51
N ALA A 27 -1.71 -0.68 3.21
CA ALA A 27 -2.72 -1.41 2.45
C ALA A 27 -2.87 -2.88 2.91
N THR A 28 -1.81 -3.49 3.44
CA THR A 28 -1.87 -4.83 4.05
C THR A 28 -2.61 -4.78 5.38
N ASP A 29 -2.33 -3.79 6.22
CA ASP A 29 -3.04 -3.59 7.48
C ASP A 29 -4.54 -3.36 7.23
N ALA A 30 -4.90 -2.55 6.22
CA ALA A 30 -6.29 -2.34 5.81
C ALA A 30 -6.98 -3.65 5.39
N ARG A 31 -6.29 -4.51 4.62
CA ARG A 31 -6.78 -5.86 4.27
C ARG A 31 -7.02 -6.69 5.53
N ASP A 32 -6.07 -6.69 6.45
CA ASP A 32 -6.14 -7.55 7.63
C ASP A 32 -7.27 -7.10 8.57
N TRP A 33 -7.49 -5.80 8.70
CA TRP A 33 -8.65 -5.24 9.39
C TRP A 33 -9.98 -5.65 8.73
N ILE A 34 -10.13 -5.51 7.42
CA ILE A 34 -11.40 -5.83 6.75
C ILE A 34 -11.68 -7.34 6.69
N MET A 35 -10.64 -8.17 6.66
CA MET A 35 -10.74 -9.63 6.75
C MET A 35 -10.96 -10.13 8.19
N SER A 36 -10.81 -9.25 9.17
CA SER A 36 -11.04 -9.63 10.55
C SER A 36 -12.52 -9.92 10.80
N ASP A 37 -12.82 -11.10 11.33
CA ASP A 37 -14.17 -11.52 11.70
C ASP A 37 -14.54 -11.06 13.13
N TRP A 38 -14.11 -9.85 13.50
CA TRP A 38 -14.52 -9.22 14.76
C TRP A 38 -15.99 -8.85 14.68
N GLN A 39 -16.85 -9.80 15.05
CA GLN A 39 -18.29 -9.67 15.11
C GLN A 39 -18.78 -10.16 16.49
N PRO A 40 -19.83 -9.56 17.06
CA PRO A 40 -20.48 -10.09 18.25
C PRO A 40 -20.87 -11.57 18.07
N VAL A 41 -20.70 -12.36 19.14
CA VAL A 41 -21.10 -13.78 19.14
C VAL A 41 -22.58 -13.90 18.76
N GLY A 42 -22.88 -14.71 17.75
CA GLY A 42 -24.24 -14.93 17.24
C GLY A 42 -24.71 -13.96 16.16
N SER A 43 -23.88 -13.01 15.76
CA SER A 43 -24.16 -12.15 14.59
C SER A 43 -23.52 -12.71 13.32
N THR A 44 -24.25 -12.63 12.21
CA THR A 44 -23.74 -12.90 10.85
C THR A 44 -23.65 -11.58 10.10
N LEU A 45 -22.66 -11.44 9.20
CA LEU A 45 -22.66 -10.32 8.27
C LEU A 45 -23.96 -10.31 7.45
N THR A 46 -24.49 -9.11 7.21
CA THR A 46 -25.54 -8.93 6.20
C THR A 46 -24.94 -9.12 4.81
N ASN A 47 -25.77 -9.44 3.81
CA ASN A 47 -25.33 -9.54 2.41
C ASN A 47 -24.66 -8.24 1.94
N GLU A 48 -25.25 -7.09 2.27
CA GLU A 48 -24.71 -5.77 1.94
C GLU A 48 -23.31 -5.54 2.55
N ALA A 49 -23.11 -5.91 3.82
CA ALA A 49 -21.80 -5.78 4.45
C ALA A 49 -20.77 -6.76 3.85
N ALA A 50 -21.19 -7.95 3.44
CA ALA A 50 -20.32 -8.92 2.75
C ALA A 50 -19.92 -8.45 1.35
N GLU A 51 -20.84 -7.83 0.61
CA GLU A 51 -20.57 -7.20 -0.68
C GLU A 51 -19.62 -6.01 -0.53
N ALA A 52 -19.87 -5.12 0.43
CA ALA A 52 -18.98 -3.99 0.72
C ALA A 52 -17.56 -4.44 1.11
N ARG A 53 -17.44 -5.49 1.95
CA ARG A 53 -16.16 -6.12 2.30
C ARG A 53 -15.43 -6.61 1.05
N THR A 54 -16.14 -7.29 0.16
CA THR A 54 -15.58 -7.81 -1.09
C THR A 54 -15.07 -6.69 -2.00
N GLU A 55 -15.82 -5.59 -2.10
CA GLU A 55 -15.44 -4.46 -2.95
C GLU A 55 -14.21 -3.71 -2.40
N ILE A 56 -14.17 -3.46 -1.09
CA ILE A 56 -13.00 -2.86 -0.43
C ILE A 56 -11.76 -3.74 -0.66
N LEU A 57 -11.88 -5.06 -0.56
CA LEU A 57 -10.77 -5.97 -0.79
C LEU A 57 -10.21 -5.90 -2.22
N LYS A 58 -11.06 -5.69 -3.24
CA LYS A 58 -10.59 -5.47 -4.62
C LYS A 58 -9.80 -4.17 -4.73
N ILE A 59 -10.33 -3.08 -4.19
CA ILE A 59 -9.66 -1.76 -4.21
C ILE A 59 -8.30 -1.84 -3.49
N VAL A 60 -8.24 -2.50 -2.33
CA VAL A 60 -6.98 -2.70 -1.59
C VAL A 60 -5.98 -3.52 -2.43
N HIS A 61 -6.44 -4.53 -3.17
CA HIS A 61 -5.59 -5.28 -4.08
C HIS A 61 -5.02 -4.37 -5.19
N GLU A 62 -5.85 -3.55 -5.82
CA GLU A 62 -5.44 -2.63 -6.88
C GLU A 62 -4.41 -1.61 -6.39
N ILE A 63 -4.61 -1.03 -5.20
CA ILE A 63 -3.64 -0.13 -4.57
C ILE A 63 -2.28 -0.82 -4.42
N LYS A 64 -2.27 -2.06 -3.91
CA LYS A 64 -1.04 -2.84 -3.73
C LYS A 64 -0.33 -3.08 -5.07
N ALA A 65 -1.08 -3.42 -6.10
CA ALA A 65 -0.54 -3.64 -7.45
C ALA A 65 0.08 -2.36 -8.04
N LEU A 66 -0.58 -1.21 -7.89
CA LEU A 66 -0.05 0.08 -8.36
C LEU A 66 1.22 0.50 -7.61
N VAL A 67 1.28 0.26 -6.30
CA VAL A 67 2.48 0.51 -5.49
C VAL A 67 3.64 -0.37 -5.93
N ASP A 68 3.39 -1.66 -6.16
CA ASP A 68 4.41 -2.61 -6.63
C ASP A 68 4.91 -2.24 -8.04
N GLN A 69 4.02 -1.78 -8.94
CA GLN A 69 4.40 -1.22 -10.25
C GLN A 69 5.31 0.02 -10.11
N GLY A 70 5.00 0.93 -9.19
CA GLY A 70 5.83 2.11 -8.90
C GLY A 70 7.23 1.73 -8.42
N LYS A 71 7.34 0.74 -7.53
CA LYS A 71 8.62 0.21 -7.04
C LYS A 71 9.45 -0.42 -8.17
N ASP A 72 8.79 -1.14 -9.07
CA ASP A 72 9.46 -1.73 -10.23
C ASP A 72 9.96 -0.67 -11.22
N ALA A 73 9.19 0.41 -11.43
CA ALA A 73 9.62 1.54 -12.23
C ALA A 73 10.88 2.23 -11.65
N LEU A 74 10.91 2.44 -10.33
CA LEU A 74 12.10 2.97 -9.64
C LEU A 74 13.30 2.03 -9.78
N ARG A 75 13.11 0.72 -9.59
CA ARG A 75 14.20 -0.26 -9.74
C ARG A 75 14.79 -0.22 -11.16
N ARG A 76 13.95 -0.12 -12.19
CA ARG A 76 14.41 0.03 -13.58
C ARG A 76 15.20 1.33 -13.78
N ALA A 77 14.75 2.44 -13.21
CA ALA A 77 15.44 3.72 -13.30
C ALA A 77 16.83 3.70 -12.62
N GLN A 78 17.01 2.94 -11.53
CA GLN A 78 18.30 2.79 -10.86
C GLN A 78 19.31 1.93 -11.64
N ASN A 79 18.83 0.93 -12.39
CA ASN A 79 19.69 0.02 -13.15
C ASN A 79 20.06 0.56 -14.55
N GLY A 80 19.37 1.60 -15.02
CA GLY A 80 19.59 2.23 -16.32
C GLY A 80 20.49 3.46 -16.29
N THR A 81 21.01 3.83 -15.11
CA THR A 81 21.99 4.91 -14.85
C THR A 81 23.29 4.32 -14.37
#